data_AF-A0A932PV93-F1
#
_entry.id   AF-A0A932PV93-F1
#
_cell.length_a   1.000
_cell.length_b   1.000
_cell.length_c   1.000
_cell.angle_alpha   90.00
_cell.angle_beta   90.00
_cell.angle_gamma   90.00
#
_symmetry.space_group_name_H-M   'P 1'
#
loop_
_entity.id
_entity.type
_entity.pdbx_description
1 polymer ?
#
loop_
_entity_poly.entity_id
_entity_poly.type
_entity_poly.pdbx_seq_one_letter_code
_entity_poly.pdbx_strand_id
1 'polypeptide(L)'
;MSQQARSNPVPAAHAAARLGVNASRVRALASSGQLPAVKVANRWLLDTGALDRRIANAPSSGRPFDPRKAWALLFLMSGEDAPWLSAVERSRARAIVRDREFEDVRRRLRRRAEVRYFAAGDRGRRAVANADGFVRSGVSAAEDYSVSLRSSRIIDGYLPRASAKRLIFRYAFQEVDERGADVVLRAADFWPLAGRNVAPVAAIAADLLDSLDERTVRAGRALADRLKRA
;
A
#
# COMPACT_ATOMS: atom_id res chain seq x y z
N MET A 1 -28.00 -6.31 25.34
CA MET A 1 -27.87 -4.90 24.90
C MET A 1 -26.42 -4.67 24.49
N SER A 2 -26.10 -4.90 23.22
CA SER A 2 -24.71 -4.86 22.73
C SER A 2 -24.31 -3.43 22.36
N GLN A 3 -23.23 -2.95 22.97
CA GLN A 3 -22.54 -1.71 22.60
C GLN A 3 -22.08 -1.80 21.14
N GLN A 4 -22.77 -1.10 20.25
CA GLN A 4 -22.22 -0.74 18.94
C GLN A 4 -21.05 0.22 19.17
N ALA A 5 -19.87 -0.18 18.73
CA ALA A 5 -18.72 0.70 18.58
C ALA A 5 -19.19 1.97 17.83
N ARG A 6 -18.98 3.13 18.44
CA ARG A 6 -19.39 4.42 17.89
C ARG A 6 -18.52 4.74 16.66
N SER A 7 -18.90 4.22 15.49
CA SER A 7 -18.37 4.67 14.21
C SER A 7 -18.66 6.17 14.10
N ASN A 8 -17.62 7.01 14.06
CA ASN A 8 -17.83 8.45 13.91
C ASN A 8 -18.29 8.72 12.46
N PRO A 9 -19.52 9.22 12.21
CA PRO A 9 -20.04 9.34 10.85
C PRO A 9 -19.35 10.47 10.08
N VAL A 10 -19.09 10.24 8.78
CA VAL A 10 -18.34 11.17 7.93
C VAL A 10 -19.27 11.89 6.94
N PRO A 11 -19.22 13.24 6.81
CA PRO A 11 -20.01 13.95 5.80
C PRO A 11 -19.63 13.57 4.36
N ALA A 12 -20.61 13.58 3.45
CA ALA A 12 -20.40 13.23 2.04
C ALA A 12 -19.27 14.01 1.34
N ALA A 13 -19.03 15.27 1.69
CA ALA A 13 -17.91 16.06 1.15
C ALA A 13 -16.54 15.52 1.59
N HIS A 14 -16.42 15.08 2.85
CA HIS A 14 -15.21 14.45 3.36
C HIS A 14 -15.02 13.05 2.76
N ALA A 15 -16.09 12.27 2.65
CA ALA A 15 -16.05 10.96 2.02
C ALA A 15 -15.67 11.04 0.53
N ALA A 16 -16.08 12.09 -0.17
CA ALA A 16 -15.73 12.35 -1.56
C ALA A 16 -14.21 12.53 -1.74
N ALA A 17 -13.58 13.32 -0.86
CA ALA A 17 -12.13 13.49 -0.85
C ALA A 17 -11.40 12.15 -0.60
N ARG A 18 -11.91 11.33 0.32
CA ARG A 18 -11.33 10.01 0.63
C ARG A 18 -11.50 8.99 -0.49
N LEU A 19 -12.62 9.04 -1.22
CA LEU A 19 -12.91 8.15 -2.35
C LEU A 19 -12.34 8.65 -3.69
N GLY A 20 -11.83 9.88 -3.76
CA GLY A 20 -11.34 10.48 -5.01
C GLY A 20 -12.45 10.70 -6.04
N VAL A 21 -13.69 10.99 -5.61
CA VAL A 21 -14.85 11.24 -6.48
C VAL A 21 -15.56 12.54 -6.09
N ASN A 22 -16.46 13.06 -6.92
CA ASN A 22 -17.29 14.22 -6.57
C ASN A 22 -18.33 13.88 -5.47
N ALA A 23 -18.67 14.84 -4.61
CA ALA A 23 -19.73 14.71 -3.60
C ALA A 23 -21.09 14.28 -4.19
N SER A 24 -21.42 14.67 -5.42
CA SER A 24 -22.63 14.19 -6.12
C SER A 24 -22.64 12.67 -6.31
N ARG A 25 -21.48 12.07 -6.64
CA ARG A 25 -21.31 10.62 -6.80
C ARG A 25 -21.46 9.89 -5.46
N VAL A 26 -20.93 10.45 -4.37
CA VAL A 26 -21.12 9.91 -3.01
C VAL A 26 -22.60 9.91 -2.62
N ARG A 27 -23.32 11.01 -2.88
CA ARG A 27 -24.77 11.08 -2.62
C ARG A 27 -25.56 10.07 -3.45
N ALA A 28 -25.21 9.89 -4.73
CA ALA A 28 -25.85 8.89 -5.58
C ALA A 28 -25.66 7.46 -5.05
N LEU A 29 -24.46 7.12 -4.56
CA LEU A 29 -24.17 5.81 -3.95
C LEU A 29 -24.90 5.59 -2.63
N ALA A 30 -25.03 6.64 -1.83
CA ALA A 30 -25.79 6.61 -0.59
C ALA A 30 -27.30 6.40 -0.87
N SER A 31 -27.86 7.18 -1.80
CA SER A 31 -29.26 7.06 -2.21
C SER A 31 -29.59 5.70 -2.82
N SER A 32 -28.65 5.06 -3.51
CA SER A 32 -28.85 3.73 -4.11
C SER A 32 -28.57 2.55 -3.17
N GLY A 33 -28.22 2.82 -1.90
CA GLY A 33 -27.89 1.78 -0.91
C GLY A 33 -26.55 1.09 -1.13
N GLN A 34 -25.77 1.50 -2.13
CA GLN A 34 -24.44 0.92 -2.44
C GLN A 34 -23.34 1.38 -1.49
N LEU A 35 -23.63 2.36 -0.64
CA LEU A 35 -22.75 2.85 0.41
C LEU A 35 -23.59 3.16 1.66
N PRO A 36 -23.43 2.39 2.76
CA PRO A 36 -24.16 2.61 4.01
C PRO A 36 -24.05 4.04 4.51
N ALA A 37 -25.19 4.72 4.59
CA ALA A 37 -25.27 6.12 4.98
C ALA A 37 -26.65 6.46 5.55
N VAL A 38 -26.72 7.49 6.39
CA VAL A 38 -27.95 8.04 6.97
C VAL A 38 -28.12 9.49 6.52
N LYS A 39 -29.34 9.89 6.18
CA LYS A 39 -29.67 11.27 5.83
C LYS A 39 -30.17 12.01 7.07
N VAL A 40 -29.45 13.03 7.53
CA VAL A 40 -29.79 13.86 8.70
C VAL A 40 -29.80 15.33 8.28
N ALA A 41 -30.89 16.06 8.53
CA ALA A 41 -31.04 17.48 8.19
C ALA A 41 -30.59 17.81 6.74
N ASN A 42 -31.07 17.01 5.78
CA ASN A 42 -30.73 17.08 4.36
C ASN A 42 -29.24 16.86 3.99
N ARG A 43 -28.43 16.33 4.91
CA ARG A 43 -27.02 15.98 4.71
C ARG A 43 -26.83 14.47 4.82
N TRP A 44 -25.99 13.91 3.96
CA TRP A 44 -25.61 12.51 4.02
C TRP A 44 -24.41 12.30 4.96
N LEU A 45 -24.58 11.38 5.90
CA LEU A 45 -23.59 10.95 6.87
C LEU A 45 -23.26 9.47 6.61
N LEU A 46 -21.99 9.17 6.38
CA LEU A 46 -21.52 7.85 5.97
C LEU A 46 -20.92 7.10 7.15
N ASP A 47 -21.15 5.79 7.21
CA ASP A 47 -20.46 4.92 8.15
C ASP A 47 -18.97 4.80 7.77
N THR A 48 -18.08 5.08 8.73
CA THR A 48 -16.64 5.07 8.50
C THR A 48 -16.10 3.69 8.17
N GLY A 49 -16.57 2.63 8.85
CA GLY A 49 -16.12 1.27 8.57
C GLY A 49 -16.54 0.77 7.17
N ALA A 50 -17.71 1.19 6.68
CA ALA A 50 -18.16 0.92 5.32
C ALA A 50 -17.40 1.75 4.28
N LEU A 51 -17.08 3.02 4.58
CA LEU A 51 -16.27 3.88 3.74
C LEU A 51 -14.85 3.34 3.58
N ASP A 52 -14.22 2.92 4.68
CA ASP A 52 -12.87 2.34 4.70
C ASP A 52 -12.82 1.04 3.89
N ARG A 53 -13.79 0.14 4.11
CA ARG A 53 -13.96 -1.07 3.29
C ARG A 53 -14.15 -0.74 1.81
N ARG A 54 -14.92 0.31 1.49
CA ARG A 54 -15.13 0.70 0.10
C ARG A 54 -13.88 1.31 -0.51
N ILE A 55 -13.09 2.09 0.22
CA ILE A 55 -11.81 2.62 -0.27
C ILE A 55 -10.84 1.47 -0.55
N ALA A 56 -10.74 0.51 0.37
CA ALA A 56 -9.94 -0.70 0.19
C ALA A 56 -10.40 -1.52 -1.03
N ASN A 57 -11.70 -1.52 -1.32
CA ASN A 57 -12.31 -2.27 -2.42
C ASN A 57 -12.66 -1.41 -3.66
N ALA A 58 -12.28 -0.14 -3.69
CA ALA A 58 -12.70 0.76 -4.74
C ALA A 58 -12.07 0.32 -6.07
N PRO A 59 -12.83 0.25 -7.17
CA PRO A 59 -12.23 0.08 -8.48
C PRO A 59 -11.33 1.30 -8.74
N SER A 60 -10.01 1.11 -8.63
CA SER A 60 -9.02 2.05 -9.16
C SER A 60 -9.40 2.38 -10.59
N SER A 61 -9.24 3.62 -11.04
CA SER A 61 -9.36 3.99 -12.45
C SER A 61 -8.44 3.11 -13.31
N GLY A 62 -8.99 2.06 -13.91
CA GLY A 62 -8.29 1.06 -14.72
C GLY A 62 -7.87 -0.22 -14.00
N ARG A 63 -7.73 -1.30 -14.80
CA ARG A 63 -7.23 -2.61 -14.37
C ARG A 63 -5.85 -2.46 -13.69
N PRO A 64 -5.59 -3.17 -12.57
CA PRO A 64 -4.25 -3.20 -11.98
C PRO A 64 -3.25 -3.70 -13.01
N PHE A 65 -2.03 -3.17 -12.95
CA PHE A 65 -0.93 -3.73 -13.72
C PHE A 65 -0.67 -5.17 -13.26
N ASP A 66 -0.23 -6.03 -14.17
CA ASP A 66 0.31 -7.32 -13.79
C ASP A 66 1.61 -7.14 -12.97
N PRO A 67 2.04 -8.16 -12.20
CA PRO A 67 3.21 -8.03 -11.32
C PRO A 67 4.50 -7.58 -12.04
N ARG A 68 4.79 -8.08 -13.26
CA ARG A 68 6.00 -7.73 -14.00
C ARG A 68 6.02 -6.25 -14.38
N LYS A 69 4.88 -5.76 -14.89
CA LYS A 69 4.73 -4.34 -15.25
C LYS A 69 4.68 -3.43 -14.03
N ALA A 70 4.02 -3.85 -12.94
CA ALA A 70 3.98 -3.09 -11.70
C ALA A 70 5.40 -2.84 -11.16
N TRP A 71 6.23 -3.89 -11.10
CA TRP A 71 7.62 -3.75 -10.70
C TRP A 71 8.46 -2.93 -11.67
N ALA A 72 8.24 -3.07 -12.98
CA ALA A 72 8.96 -2.25 -13.96
C ALA A 72 8.70 -0.75 -13.77
N LEU A 73 7.44 -0.37 -13.51
CA LEU A 73 7.09 1.01 -13.21
C LEU A 73 7.75 1.50 -11.92
N LEU A 74 7.82 0.66 -10.88
CA LEU A 74 8.52 1.00 -9.63
C LEU A 74 10.02 1.22 -9.84
N PHE A 75 10.70 0.37 -10.61
CA PHE A 75 12.11 0.56 -10.95
C PHE A 75 12.32 1.85 -11.75
N LEU A 76 11.54 2.04 -12.82
CA LEU A 76 11.65 3.24 -13.66
C LEU A 76 11.35 4.55 -12.89
N MET A 77 10.35 4.57 -12.01
CA MET A 77 10.08 5.72 -11.13
C MET A 77 11.18 5.94 -10.07
N SER A 78 12.00 4.92 -9.81
CA SER A 78 13.17 5.03 -8.94
C SER A 78 14.43 5.48 -9.70
N GLY A 79 14.32 5.80 -10.99
CA GLY A 79 15.47 6.10 -11.86
C GLY A 79 16.28 4.86 -12.28
N GLU A 80 15.77 3.66 -12.02
CA GLU A 80 16.42 2.39 -12.35
C GLU A 80 15.88 1.79 -13.66
N ASP A 81 16.60 0.85 -14.27
CA ASP A 81 16.11 0.13 -15.46
C ASP A 81 15.28 -1.12 -15.09
N ALA A 82 14.45 -1.57 -16.04
CA ALA A 82 13.66 -2.80 -15.94
C ALA A 82 14.15 -3.82 -16.97
N PRO A 83 15.24 -4.57 -16.71
CA PRO A 83 15.88 -5.44 -17.71
C PRO A 83 15.01 -6.63 -18.15
N TRP A 84 14.02 -7.04 -17.35
CA TRP A 84 13.09 -8.12 -17.69
C TRP A 84 12.00 -7.72 -18.70
N LEU A 85 11.97 -6.47 -19.16
CA LEU A 85 11.08 -6.02 -20.22
C LEU A 85 11.80 -5.99 -21.57
N SER A 86 11.06 -6.26 -22.65
CA SER A 86 11.52 -5.94 -24.00
C SER A 86 11.68 -4.42 -24.18
N ALA A 87 12.42 -4.00 -25.22
CA ALA A 87 12.62 -2.58 -25.52
C ALA A 87 11.29 -1.84 -25.75
N VAL A 88 10.33 -2.47 -26.43
CA VAL A 88 9.00 -1.90 -26.70
C VAL A 88 8.19 -1.75 -25.40
N GLU A 89 8.18 -2.76 -24.54
CA GLU A 89 7.50 -2.70 -23.25
C GLU A 89 8.12 -1.64 -22.33
N ARG A 90 9.45 -1.57 -22.29
CA ARG A 90 10.20 -0.57 -21.52
C ARG A 90 9.88 0.84 -22.01
N SER A 91 9.84 1.07 -23.31
CA SER A 91 9.44 2.36 -23.90
C SER A 91 8.03 2.78 -23.46
N ARG A 92 7.06 1.86 -23.55
CA ARG A 92 5.68 2.11 -23.07
C ARG A 92 5.61 2.36 -21.56
N ALA A 93 6.42 1.66 -20.76
CA ALA A 93 6.47 1.86 -19.33
C ALA A 93 7.08 3.22 -18.97
N ARG A 94 8.15 3.65 -19.67
CA ARG A 94 8.74 4.99 -19.53
C ARG A 94 7.75 6.10 -19.88
N ALA A 95 6.96 5.94 -20.94
CA ALA A 95 5.90 6.88 -21.27
C ALA A 95 4.86 7.00 -20.14
N ILE A 96 4.46 5.89 -19.51
CA ILE A 96 3.55 5.92 -18.35
C ILE A 96 4.17 6.69 -17.18
N VAL A 97 5.46 6.49 -16.89
CA VAL A 97 6.16 7.17 -15.79
C VAL A 97 6.30 8.67 -16.06
N ARG A 98 6.54 9.07 -17.31
CA ARG A 98 6.68 10.47 -17.71
C ARG A 98 5.33 11.22 -17.72
N ASP A 99 4.28 10.57 -18.21
CA ASP A 99 3.01 11.23 -18.54
C ASP A 99 1.98 11.18 -17.41
N ARG A 100 2.29 10.56 -16.25
CA ARG A 100 1.35 10.38 -15.15
C ARG A 100 1.96 10.67 -13.80
N GLU A 101 1.13 11.19 -12.91
CA GLU A 101 1.49 11.40 -11.51
C GLU A 101 1.72 10.06 -10.79
N PHE A 102 2.68 10.05 -9.86
CA PHE A 102 3.01 8.89 -9.05
C PHE A 102 1.78 8.26 -8.40
N GLU A 103 0.89 9.09 -7.85
CA GLU A 103 -0.32 8.65 -7.14
C GLU A 103 -1.31 7.93 -8.07
N ASP A 104 -1.41 8.35 -9.33
CA ASP A 104 -2.28 7.71 -10.33
C ASP A 104 -1.75 6.34 -10.74
N VAL A 105 -0.43 6.24 -10.89
CA VAL A 105 0.25 4.96 -11.16
C VAL A 105 0.11 4.03 -9.96
N ARG A 106 0.37 4.54 -8.74
CA ARG A 106 0.37 3.80 -7.46
C ARG A 106 -0.92 3.03 -7.22
N ARG A 107 -2.08 3.64 -7.49
CA ARG A 107 -3.41 2.99 -7.35
C ARG A 107 -3.55 1.70 -8.16
N ARG A 108 -2.72 1.51 -9.19
CA ARG A 108 -2.71 0.34 -10.08
C ARG A 108 -1.58 -0.65 -9.77
N LEU A 109 -0.73 -0.37 -8.78
CA LEU A 109 0.42 -1.20 -8.37
C LEU A 109 0.09 -2.23 -7.28
N ARG A 110 -1.17 -2.37 -6.86
CA ARG A 110 -1.59 -3.31 -5.81
C ARG A 110 -1.27 -4.79 -6.07
N ARG A 111 -0.96 -5.17 -7.32
CA ARG A 111 -0.50 -6.52 -7.67
C ARG A 111 1.02 -6.70 -7.61
N ARG A 112 1.78 -5.70 -7.13
CA ARG A 112 3.23 -5.82 -6.90
C ARG A 112 3.55 -6.89 -5.86
N ALA A 113 2.70 -7.01 -4.84
CA ALA A 113 2.76 -8.01 -3.79
C ALA A 113 1.41 -8.12 -3.06
N GLU A 114 1.17 -9.26 -2.44
CA GLU A 114 0.14 -9.45 -1.43
C GLU A 114 0.68 -8.99 -0.07
N VAL A 115 0.01 -8.01 0.56
CA VAL A 115 0.42 -7.46 1.86
C VAL A 115 -0.35 -8.16 2.97
N ARG A 116 0.37 -8.68 3.97
CA ARG A 116 -0.21 -9.32 5.15
C ARG A 116 0.48 -8.83 6.42
N TYR A 117 -0.31 -8.77 7.49
CA TYR A 117 0.05 -8.14 8.76
C TYR A 117 0.07 -9.21 9.85
N PHE A 118 1.15 -9.28 10.63
CA PHE A 118 1.30 -10.32 11.64
C PHE A 118 1.79 -9.76 12.98
N ALA A 119 1.34 -10.42 14.04
CA ALA A 119 1.95 -10.38 15.37
C ALA A 119 2.84 -11.62 15.52
N ALA A 120 4.15 -11.42 15.45
CA ALA A 120 5.14 -12.50 15.42
C ALA A 120 6.12 -12.47 16.60
N GLY A 121 6.14 -11.38 17.35
CA GLY A 121 7.04 -11.17 18.48
C GLY A 121 8.51 -11.15 18.06
N ASP A 122 9.40 -11.02 19.05
CA ASP A 122 10.83 -10.83 18.81
C ASP A 122 11.47 -11.95 17.99
N ARG A 123 11.09 -13.20 18.27
CA ARG A 123 11.61 -14.37 17.54
C ARG A 123 11.16 -14.33 16.08
N GLY A 124 9.88 -14.02 15.81
CA GLY A 124 9.35 -13.95 14.47
C GLY A 124 9.93 -12.79 13.67
N ARG A 125 10.09 -11.61 14.29
CA ARG A 125 10.76 -10.47 13.64
C ARG A 125 12.20 -10.78 13.27
N ARG A 126 12.98 -11.41 14.17
CA ARG A 126 14.34 -11.88 13.85
C ARG A 126 14.34 -12.93 12.74
N ALA A 127 13.36 -13.83 12.71
CA ALA A 127 13.27 -14.82 11.66
C ALA A 127 13.01 -14.19 10.28
N VAL A 128 12.18 -13.16 10.20
CA VAL A 128 11.95 -12.40 8.96
C VAL A 128 13.19 -11.61 8.57
N ALA A 129 13.83 -10.91 9.51
CA ALA A 129 15.03 -10.10 9.25
C ALA A 129 16.19 -10.91 8.66
N ASN A 130 16.32 -12.17 9.08
CA ASN A 130 17.37 -13.08 8.64
C ASN A 130 16.91 -14.04 7.53
N ALA A 131 15.70 -13.87 7.00
CA ALA A 131 15.21 -14.74 5.94
C ALA A 131 15.94 -14.46 4.63
N ASP A 132 16.37 -15.54 3.95
CA ASP A 132 16.96 -15.42 2.62
C ASP A 132 15.97 -14.76 1.65
N GLY A 133 16.47 -13.74 0.94
CA GLY A 133 15.68 -12.90 0.05
C GLY A 133 14.74 -11.90 0.72
N PHE A 134 14.85 -11.64 2.04
CA PHE A 134 14.12 -10.54 2.66
C PHE A 134 14.67 -9.19 2.20
N VAL A 135 13.79 -8.34 1.65
CA VAL A 135 14.16 -7.00 1.17
C VAL A 135 13.35 -5.96 1.94
N ARG A 136 14.03 -5.09 2.69
CA ARG A 136 13.38 -4.06 3.51
C ARG A 136 12.60 -3.08 2.63
N SER A 137 11.41 -2.70 3.10
CA SER A 137 10.58 -1.66 2.50
C SER A 137 9.81 -0.89 3.58
N GLY A 138 8.93 0.03 3.15
CA GLY A 138 8.04 0.78 4.02
C GLY A 138 8.77 1.39 5.21
N VAL A 139 8.26 1.14 6.42
CA VAL A 139 8.82 1.70 7.66
C VAL A 139 10.25 1.22 7.95
N SER A 140 10.60 -0.01 7.55
CA SER A 140 11.95 -0.56 7.78
C SER A 140 13.00 -0.11 6.76
N ALA A 141 12.59 0.63 5.73
CA ALA A 141 13.48 1.24 4.75
C ALA A 141 13.40 2.78 4.73
N ALA A 142 12.59 3.38 5.60
CA ALA A 142 12.39 4.83 5.62
C ALA A 142 13.67 5.59 6.02
N GLU A 143 14.44 5.04 6.95
CA GLU A 143 15.70 5.65 7.41
C GLU A 143 16.78 5.65 6.32
N ASP A 144 16.83 4.64 5.44
CA ASP A 144 17.76 4.56 4.30
C ASP A 144 17.58 5.75 3.33
N TYR A 145 16.42 6.42 3.36
CA TYR A 145 16.11 7.62 2.56
C TYR A 145 15.96 8.89 3.40
N SER A 146 16.57 8.90 4.60
CA SER A 146 16.55 10.04 5.53
C SER A 146 15.13 10.49 5.90
N VAL A 147 14.18 9.55 5.97
CA VAL A 147 12.82 9.80 6.45
C VAL A 147 12.70 9.20 7.84
N SER A 148 12.78 10.07 8.87
CA SER A 148 12.75 9.61 10.26
C SER A 148 11.34 9.14 10.64
N LEU A 149 11.19 7.84 10.79
CA LEU A 149 10.02 7.20 11.40
C LEU A 149 10.49 6.47 12.65
N ARG A 150 10.05 6.90 13.83
CA ARG A 150 10.33 6.18 15.08
C ARG A 150 9.48 4.91 15.14
N SER A 151 9.97 3.85 14.53
CA SER A 151 9.30 2.55 14.47
C SER A 151 10.31 1.40 14.64
N SER A 152 11.05 1.40 15.75
CA SER A 152 12.08 0.37 16.03
C SER A 152 11.52 -1.04 16.25
N ARG A 153 10.19 -1.24 16.19
CA ARG A 153 9.53 -2.51 16.49
C ARG A 153 8.80 -3.16 15.32
N ILE A 154 8.68 -2.50 14.17
CA ILE A 154 8.01 -3.08 12.99
C ILE A 154 9.08 -3.51 11.99
N ILE A 155 8.95 -4.75 11.50
CA ILE A 155 9.69 -5.22 10.33
C ILE A 155 8.77 -5.23 9.11
N ASP A 156 9.11 -4.47 8.08
CA ASP A 156 8.34 -4.30 6.85
C ASP A 156 9.23 -4.61 5.64
N GLY A 157 8.76 -5.49 4.77
CA GLY A 157 9.50 -5.80 3.56
C GLY A 157 8.90 -6.87 2.68
N TYR A 158 9.60 -7.09 1.58
CA TYR A 158 9.25 -8.04 0.54
C TYR A 158 9.93 -9.38 0.75
N LEU A 159 9.22 -10.44 0.35
CA LEU A 159 9.75 -11.79 0.18
C LEU A 159 9.12 -12.43 -1.06
N PRO A 160 9.80 -13.41 -1.70
CA PRO A 160 9.14 -14.30 -2.64
C PRO A 160 7.94 -14.97 -1.96
N ARG A 161 6.81 -15.11 -2.66
CA ARG A 161 5.58 -15.70 -2.09
C ARG A 161 5.81 -17.06 -1.43
N ALA A 162 6.63 -17.91 -2.04
CA ALA A 162 6.97 -19.22 -1.48
C ALA A 162 7.76 -19.11 -0.17
N SER A 163 8.71 -18.18 -0.07
CA SER A 163 9.49 -17.93 1.15
C SER A 163 8.63 -17.36 2.28
N ALA A 164 7.75 -16.39 1.96
CA ALA A 164 6.81 -15.84 2.93
C ALA A 164 5.89 -16.93 3.51
N LYS A 165 5.31 -17.78 2.65
CA LYS A 165 4.48 -18.92 3.09
C LYS A 165 5.23 -19.87 4.02
N ARG A 166 6.48 -20.22 3.70
CA ARG A 166 7.32 -21.10 4.54
C ARG A 166 7.61 -20.48 5.91
N LEU A 167 7.91 -19.19 5.99
CA LEU A 167 8.16 -18.49 7.25
C LEU A 167 6.90 -18.45 8.12
N ILE A 168 5.78 -18.03 7.54
CA ILE A 168 4.49 -17.94 8.24
C ILE A 168 4.13 -19.30 8.85
N PHE A 169 4.27 -20.38 8.07
CA PHE A 169 3.99 -21.74 8.54
C PHE A 169 4.98 -22.19 9.62
N ARG A 170 6.29 -22.01 9.40
CA ARG A 170 7.35 -22.49 10.32
C ARG A 170 7.29 -21.82 11.70
N TYR A 171 6.94 -20.54 11.74
CA TYR A 171 6.94 -19.75 12.97
C TYR A 171 5.54 -19.46 13.52
N ALA A 172 4.50 -20.03 12.90
CA ALA A 172 3.10 -19.89 13.30
C ALA A 172 2.68 -18.42 13.53
N PHE A 173 2.97 -17.55 12.56
CA PHE A 173 2.62 -16.13 12.68
C PHE A 173 1.11 -15.94 12.78
N GLN A 174 0.69 -15.14 13.77
CA GLN A 174 -0.71 -14.77 13.95
C GLN A 174 -1.04 -13.59 13.05
N GLU A 175 -2.00 -13.75 12.14
CA GLU A 175 -2.50 -12.65 11.31
C GLU A 175 -3.35 -11.69 12.15
N VAL A 176 -3.10 -10.39 11.97
CA VAL A 176 -3.75 -9.30 12.71
C VAL A 176 -4.06 -8.14 11.75
N ASP A 177 -4.67 -7.07 12.24
CA ASP A 177 -4.77 -5.83 11.47
C ASP A 177 -3.43 -5.04 11.49
N GLU A 178 -3.34 -3.98 10.69
CA GLU A 178 -2.12 -3.14 10.61
C GLU A 178 -1.74 -2.53 11.97
N ARG A 179 -2.71 -2.21 12.82
CA ARG A 179 -2.46 -1.55 14.11
C ARG A 179 -1.83 -2.50 15.13
N GLY A 180 -2.15 -3.79 15.05
CA GLY A 180 -1.60 -4.82 15.92
C GLY A 180 -0.31 -5.47 15.39
N ALA A 181 0.17 -5.09 14.20
CA ALA A 181 1.25 -5.80 13.53
C ALA A 181 2.64 -5.32 13.95
N ASP A 182 3.53 -6.28 14.17
CA ASP A 182 4.96 -6.05 14.34
C ASP A 182 5.78 -6.61 13.16
N VAL A 183 5.10 -7.30 12.22
CA VAL A 183 5.61 -7.75 10.93
C VAL A 183 4.62 -7.37 9.82
N VAL A 184 5.11 -6.70 8.78
CA VAL A 184 4.41 -6.48 7.51
C VAL A 184 5.14 -7.26 6.42
N LEU A 185 4.52 -8.33 5.91
CA LEU A 185 5.09 -9.12 4.81
C LEU A 185 4.41 -8.78 3.50
N ARG A 186 5.21 -8.43 2.50
CA ARG A 186 4.80 -8.16 1.12
C ARG A 186 5.24 -9.34 0.25
N ALA A 187 4.35 -10.32 0.09
CA ALA A 187 4.61 -11.54 -0.67
C ALA A 187 4.46 -11.28 -2.17
N ALA A 188 5.55 -11.29 -2.93
CA ALA A 188 5.54 -11.03 -4.37
C ALA A 188 5.59 -12.32 -5.19
N ASP A 189 4.74 -12.40 -6.23
CA ASP A 189 4.72 -13.51 -7.19
C ASP A 189 5.84 -13.39 -8.24
N PHE A 190 6.18 -12.17 -8.63
CA PHE A 190 7.32 -11.86 -9.50
C PHE A 190 8.42 -11.23 -8.65
N TRP A 191 9.67 -11.69 -8.83
CA TRP A 191 10.76 -11.39 -7.92
C TRP A 191 11.95 -10.68 -8.59
N PRO A 192 11.88 -9.36 -8.83
CA PRO A 192 12.98 -8.57 -9.39
C PRO A 192 13.97 -8.06 -8.33
N LEU A 193 13.76 -8.40 -7.05
CA LEU A 193 14.54 -7.87 -5.92
C LEU A 193 15.70 -8.79 -5.51
N ALA A 194 16.02 -9.81 -6.31
CA ALA A 194 17.13 -10.73 -6.01
C ALA A 194 18.45 -9.96 -5.80
N GLY A 195 19.17 -10.30 -4.73
CA GLY A 195 20.44 -9.67 -4.37
C GLY A 195 20.33 -8.28 -3.73
N ARG A 196 19.12 -7.78 -3.46
CA ARG A 196 18.92 -6.47 -2.81
C ARG A 196 18.62 -6.61 -1.32
N ASN A 197 19.07 -5.65 -0.53
CA ASN A 197 18.72 -5.52 0.89
C ASN A 197 17.59 -4.50 1.13
N VAL A 198 17.41 -3.57 0.18
CA VAL A 198 16.45 -2.46 0.24
C VAL A 198 15.69 -2.38 -1.08
N ALA A 199 14.37 -2.19 -0.99
CA ALA A 199 13.51 -2.05 -2.16
C ALA A 199 13.80 -0.73 -2.91
N PRO A 200 13.46 -0.64 -4.22
CA PRO A 200 13.53 0.62 -4.95
C PRO A 200 12.72 1.73 -4.24
N VAL A 201 13.20 2.96 -4.32
CA VAL A 201 12.63 4.11 -3.57
C VAL A 201 11.15 4.35 -3.90
N ALA A 202 10.72 4.12 -5.14
CA ALA A 202 9.31 4.20 -5.53
C ALA A 202 8.45 3.12 -4.88
N ALA A 203 9.00 1.92 -4.64
CA ALA A 203 8.28 0.86 -3.95
C ALA A 203 8.07 1.23 -2.48
N ILE A 204 9.11 1.78 -1.85
CA ILE A 204 9.05 2.28 -0.47
C ILE A 204 8.03 3.42 -0.36
N ALA A 205 8.05 4.39 -1.27
CA ALA A 205 7.07 5.47 -1.29
C ALA A 205 5.64 4.95 -1.42
N ALA A 206 5.41 3.98 -2.33
CA ALA A 206 4.11 3.36 -2.50
C ALA A 206 3.65 2.61 -1.24
N ASP A 207 4.56 1.90 -0.59
CA ASP A 207 4.32 1.12 0.63
C ASP A 207 3.98 1.99 1.83
N LEU A 208 4.69 3.11 2.01
CA LEU A 208 4.42 4.11 3.04
C LEU A 208 3.07 4.82 2.82
N LEU A 209 2.72 5.12 1.57
CA LEU A 209 1.45 5.74 1.19
C LEU A 209 0.23 4.80 1.33
N ASP A 210 0.45 3.49 1.39
CA ASP A 210 -0.59 2.49 1.60
C ASP A 210 -0.92 2.26 3.09
N SER A 211 -0.16 2.86 4.02
CA SER A 211 -0.37 2.72 5.46
C SER A 211 -1.62 3.48 5.96
N LEU A 212 -2.21 2.97 7.04
CA LEU A 212 -3.25 3.65 7.81
C LEU A 212 -2.70 4.69 8.81
N ASP A 213 -1.39 4.69 9.08
CA ASP A 213 -0.74 5.65 9.97
C ASP A 213 -0.41 6.96 9.25
N GLU A 214 -0.96 8.08 9.72
CA GLU A 214 -0.80 9.39 9.08
C GLU A 214 0.66 9.87 9.03
N ARG A 215 1.51 9.46 9.99
CA ARG A 215 2.94 9.81 9.99
C ARG A 215 3.68 9.05 8.89
N THR A 216 3.40 7.76 8.77
CA THR A 216 3.90 6.89 7.69
C THR A 216 3.44 7.40 6.32
N VAL A 217 2.18 7.80 6.18
CA VAL A 217 1.68 8.41 4.94
C VAL A 217 2.38 9.73 4.62
N ARG A 218 2.61 10.59 5.62
CA ARG A 218 3.34 11.86 5.43
C ARG A 218 4.77 11.62 4.94
N ALA A 219 5.45 10.64 5.53
CA ALA A 219 6.76 10.17 5.10
C ALA A 219 6.73 9.69 3.63
N GLY A 220 5.73 8.87 3.27
CA GLY A 220 5.53 8.41 1.89
C GLY A 220 5.31 9.54 0.89
N ARG A 221 4.53 10.58 1.25
CA ARG A 221 4.34 11.78 0.41
C ARG A 221 5.65 12.51 0.18
N ALA A 222 6.41 12.75 1.25
CA ALA A 222 7.70 13.44 1.15
C ALA A 222 8.67 12.68 0.22
N LEU A 223 8.65 11.34 0.25
CA LEU A 223 9.46 10.52 -0.64
C LEU A 223 8.95 10.58 -2.09
N ALA A 224 7.64 10.46 -2.31
CA ALA A 224 7.04 10.58 -3.64
C ALA A 224 7.32 11.94 -4.30
N ASP A 225 7.33 13.04 -3.53
CA ASP A 225 7.65 14.37 -4.02
C ASP A 225 9.13 14.55 -4.40
N ARG A 226 10.03 13.72 -3.86
CA ARG A 226 11.45 13.68 -4.30
C ARG A 226 11.59 12.98 -5.65
N LEU A 227 10.79 11.95 -5.90
CA LEU A 227 10.80 11.21 -7.17
C LEU A 227 10.36 12.05 -8.37
N LYS A 228 9.52 13.08 -8.15
CA LYS A 228 9.12 14.02 -9.21
C LYS A 228 10.20 15.00 -9.62
N ARG A 229 11.24 15.17 -8.79
CA ARG A 229 12.30 16.17 -8.96
C ARG A 229 13.60 15.58 -9.50
N ALA A 230 13.66 14.27 -9.70
CA ALA A 230 14.79 13.53 -10.23
C ALA A 230 14.55 13.17 -11.69
#